data_AF-A0AAD9BRK4-F1
#
_entry.id   AF-A0AAD9BRK4-F1
#
_cell.length_a   1.000
_cell.length_b   1.000
_cell.length_c   1.000
_cell.angle_alpha   90.00
_cell.angle_beta   90.00
_cell.angle_gamma   90.00
#
_symmetry.space_group_name_H-M   'P 1'
#
loop_
_entity.id
_entity.type
_entity.pdbx_description
1 polymer ?
#
loop_
_entity_poly.entity_id
_entity_poly.type
_entity_poly.pdbx_seq_one_letter_code
_entity_poly.pdbx_strand_id
1 'polypeptide(L)'
;MLLTLRVKKVLCVLQKSGGTQLKLVMTFTNYGQALLKPMKQERDEETNYNLYYFSDFERHNAEIAAFHLDRVLGFRRVPPVVGRLVDVVEEIKDVTTDRKLARTFFTSPVGSVCFYGQCSYYCSTEHAVCGRPRLMEASLGVMLPDLSLAPRRTWRSPWRRSYSRSKRAKWETDPDYCSSVKKTPPYNKGTRLLDFMDMVILDFLMST
;
A
#
# COMPACT_ATOMS: atom_id res chain seq x y z
N MET A 1 1.60 19.92 3.39
CA MET A 1 2.03 18.62 2.85
C MET A 1 0.92 17.91 2.06
N LEU A 2 -0.26 17.61 2.63
CA LEU A 2 -1.36 16.96 1.89
C LEU A 2 -1.76 17.72 0.61
N LEU A 3 -1.86 19.05 0.69
CA LEU A 3 -2.11 19.89 -0.48
C LEU A 3 -1.02 19.73 -1.55
N THR A 4 0.26 19.66 -1.14
CA THR A 4 1.40 19.45 -2.05
C THR A 4 1.23 18.15 -2.82
N LEU A 5 0.92 17.03 -2.14
CA LEU A 5 0.70 15.76 -2.82
C LEU A 5 -0.46 15.82 -3.83
N ARG A 6 -1.50 16.59 -3.52
CA ARG A 6 -2.71 16.71 -4.35
C ARG A 6 -2.48 17.49 -5.65
N VAL A 7 -1.70 18.57 -5.61
CA VAL A 7 -1.64 19.53 -6.74
C VAL A 7 -0.26 19.69 -7.37
N LYS A 8 0.81 19.21 -6.73
CA LYS A 8 2.16 19.41 -7.25
C LYS A 8 2.35 18.62 -8.54
N LYS A 9 2.99 19.26 -9.53
CA LYS A 9 3.33 18.66 -10.81
C LYS A 9 4.28 17.46 -10.61
N VAL A 10 3.98 16.36 -11.29
CA VAL A 10 4.81 15.17 -11.35
C VAL A 10 5.97 15.42 -12.32
N LEU A 11 7.18 15.09 -11.90
CA LEU A 11 8.41 15.21 -12.69
C LEU A 11 8.79 13.87 -13.33
N CYS A 12 8.67 12.78 -12.58
CA CYS A 12 9.07 11.45 -13.01
C CYS A 12 8.29 10.39 -12.23
N VAL A 13 7.98 9.27 -12.88
CA VAL A 13 7.37 8.10 -12.26
C VAL A 13 8.21 6.86 -12.53
N LEU A 14 8.39 6.03 -11.50
CA LEU A 14 9.07 4.74 -11.59
C LEU A 14 8.21 3.67 -10.93
N GLN A 15 8.33 2.42 -11.34
CA GLN A 15 7.69 1.35 -10.60
C GLN A 15 8.56 0.92 -9.41
N LYS A 16 7.93 0.74 -8.23
CA LYS A 16 8.64 0.20 -7.08
C LYS A 16 9.04 -1.27 -7.34
N SER A 17 10.34 -1.57 -7.23
CA SER A 17 10.84 -2.94 -7.32
C SER A 17 10.49 -3.80 -6.10
N GLY A 18 10.34 -5.11 -6.33
CA GLY A 18 10.09 -6.11 -5.27
C GLY A 18 8.74 -5.97 -4.56
N GLY A 19 7.77 -5.30 -5.17
CA GLY A 19 6.39 -5.23 -4.65
C GLY A 19 5.59 -6.49 -4.96
N THR A 20 4.68 -6.85 -4.06
CA THR A 20 3.69 -7.91 -4.29
C THR A 20 2.67 -7.48 -5.34
N GLN A 21 2.09 -6.30 -5.17
CA GLN A 21 1.14 -5.67 -6.11
C GLN A 21 1.72 -4.38 -6.71
N LEU A 22 1.02 -3.84 -7.72
CA LEU A 22 1.39 -2.62 -8.45
C LEU A 22 1.50 -1.42 -7.52
N LYS A 23 2.69 -0.80 -7.48
CA LYS A 23 2.99 0.43 -6.74
C LYS A 23 3.95 1.28 -7.55
N LEU A 24 3.66 2.56 -7.68
CA LEU A 24 4.53 3.52 -8.36
C LEU A 24 5.16 4.48 -7.36
N VAL A 25 6.36 4.96 -7.66
CA VAL A 25 7.01 6.04 -6.94
C VAL A 25 6.92 7.27 -7.83
N MET A 26 6.17 8.27 -7.37
CA MET A 26 6.05 9.56 -8.04
C MET A 26 7.03 10.54 -7.42
N THR A 27 7.85 11.17 -8.26
CA THR A 27 8.72 12.27 -7.88
C THR A 27 8.13 13.59 -8.38
N PHE A 28 7.97 14.56 -7.50
CA PHE A 28 7.40 15.87 -7.82
C PHE A 28 8.49 16.89 -8.17
N THR A 29 8.09 18.05 -8.70
CA THR A 29 9.02 19.13 -9.09
C THR A 29 9.82 19.74 -7.93
N ASN A 30 9.45 19.49 -6.67
CA ASN A 30 10.25 19.86 -5.50
C ASN A 30 11.13 18.70 -4.99
N TYR A 31 11.34 17.66 -5.80
CA TYR A 31 12.09 16.45 -5.49
C TYR A 31 11.52 15.59 -4.36
N GLY A 32 10.39 15.99 -3.76
CA GLY A 32 9.65 15.14 -2.85
C GLY A 32 9.08 13.92 -3.57
N GLN A 33 8.96 12.80 -2.85
CA GLN A 33 8.46 11.55 -3.40
C GLN A 33 7.21 11.06 -2.68
N ALA A 34 6.33 10.40 -3.42
CA ALA A 34 5.17 9.69 -2.88
C ALA A 34 5.04 8.30 -3.50
N LEU A 35 4.56 7.36 -2.68
CA LEU A 35 4.12 6.06 -3.13
C LEU A 35 2.68 6.18 -3.64
N LEU A 36 2.47 5.87 -4.91
CA LEU A 36 1.17 5.79 -5.53
C LEU A 36 0.64 4.36 -5.49
N LYS A 37 -0.61 4.20 -5.04
CA LYS A 37 -1.40 2.97 -5.26
C LYS A 37 -2.63 3.30 -6.09
N PRO A 38 -2.79 2.71 -7.29
CA PRO A 38 -3.95 2.98 -8.14
C PRO A 38 -5.21 2.32 -7.56
N MET A 39 -6.37 2.88 -7.90
CA MET A 39 -7.65 2.22 -7.65
C MET A 39 -7.74 0.91 -8.43
N LYS A 40 -8.11 -0.18 -7.73
CA LYS A 40 -8.28 -1.53 -8.30
C LYS A 40 -9.71 -2.07 -8.17
N GLN A 41 -10.49 -1.54 -7.23
CA GLN A 41 -11.85 -1.96 -6.93
C GLN A 41 -12.71 -0.72 -6.74
N GLU A 42 -13.98 -0.80 -7.12
CA GLU A 42 -15.01 0.19 -6.83
C GLU A 42 -15.28 0.29 -5.32
N ARG A 43 -15.92 1.39 -4.92
CA ARG A 43 -16.14 1.72 -3.51
C ARG A 43 -17.01 0.70 -2.78
N ASP A 44 -17.99 0.16 -3.48
CA ASP A 44 -18.99 -0.76 -2.94
C ASP A 44 -18.61 -2.24 -3.15
N GLU A 45 -17.44 -2.52 -3.76
CA GLU A 45 -16.96 -3.88 -3.92
C GLU A 45 -16.39 -4.42 -2.61
N GLU A 46 -16.86 -5.58 -2.19
CA GLU A 46 -16.36 -6.31 -1.03
C GLU A 46 -15.40 -7.42 -1.44
N THR A 47 -14.44 -7.73 -0.57
CA THR A 47 -13.54 -8.86 -0.80
C THR A 47 -14.36 -10.15 -0.74
N ASN A 48 -14.25 -10.99 -1.76
CA ASN A 48 -14.97 -12.25 -1.79
C ASN A 48 -14.59 -13.10 -0.55
N TYR A 49 -15.60 -13.54 0.20
CA TYR A 49 -15.43 -14.28 1.46
C TYR A 49 -14.67 -15.61 1.31
N ASN A 50 -14.55 -16.15 0.09
CA ASN A 50 -13.76 -17.34 -0.20
C ASN A 50 -12.27 -17.05 -0.42
N LEU A 51 -11.87 -15.78 -0.53
CA LEU A 51 -10.47 -15.41 -0.71
C LEU A 51 -9.72 -15.44 0.62
N TYR A 52 -8.50 -15.96 0.56
CA TYR A 52 -7.56 -15.83 1.66
C TYR A 52 -7.01 -14.39 1.71
N TYR A 53 -6.69 -13.90 2.91
CA TYR A 53 -6.12 -12.57 3.15
C TYR A 53 -4.88 -12.23 2.30
N PHE A 54 -4.08 -13.24 1.89
CA PHE A 54 -2.90 -13.03 1.03
C PHE A 54 -3.22 -12.99 -0.47
N SER A 55 -4.49 -13.13 -0.84
CA SER A 55 -5.03 -12.99 -2.19
C SER A 55 -5.93 -11.77 -2.33
N ASP A 56 -6.01 -10.92 -1.32
CA ASP A 56 -6.81 -9.71 -1.38
C ASP A 56 -6.12 -8.61 -2.20
N PHE A 57 -6.91 -7.72 -2.80
CA PHE A 57 -6.40 -6.55 -3.51
C PHE A 57 -5.99 -5.46 -2.51
N GLU A 58 -4.86 -4.80 -2.78
CA GLU A 58 -4.58 -3.55 -2.08
C GLU A 58 -5.51 -2.46 -2.62
N ARG A 59 -6.22 -1.77 -1.73
CA ARG A 59 -7.16 -0.69 -2.08
C ARG A 59 -6.57 0.67 -1.75
N HIS A 60 -6.70 1.63 -2.67
CA HIS A 60 -6.16 2.98 -2.48
C HIS A 60 -6.90 3.74 -1.37
N ASN A 61 -8.21 3.54 -1.25
CA ASN A 61 -9.04 4.16 -0.22
C ASN A 61 -8.66 3.69 1.20
N ALA A 62 -8.23 2.44 1.37
CA ALA A 62 -7.75 1.92 2.65
C ALA A 62 -6.53 2.69 3.15
N GLU A 63 -5.58 3.05 2.28
CA GLU A 63 -4.42 3.87 2.67
C GLU A 63 -4.82 5.26 3.17
N ILE A 64 -5.80 5.88 2.50
CA ILE A 64 -6.31 7.20 2.87
C ILE A 64 -7.04 7.10 4.22
N ALA A 65 -7.92 6.13 4.36
CA ALA A 65 -8.69 5.89 5.58
C ALA A 65 -7.77 5.57 6.77
N ALA A 66 -6.73 4.75 6.58
CA ALA A 66 -5.74 4.41 7.61
C ALA A 66 -5.11 5.66 8.22
N PHE A 67 -4.65 6.57 7.37
CA PHE A 67 -4.05 7.84 7.82
C PHE A 67 -5.02 8.68 8.64
N HIS A 68 -6.28 8.79 8.18
CA HIS A 68 -7.28 9.58 8.90
C HIS A 68 -7.70 8.91 10.22
N LEU A 69 -7.87 7.59 10.25
CA LEU A 69 -8.22 6.84 11.44
C LEU A 69 -7.09 6.87 12.48
N ASP A 70 -5.84 6.66 12.07
CA ASP A 70 -4.63 6.80 12.92
C ASP A 70 -4.55 8.20 13.56
N ARG A 71 -4.95 9.24 12.81
CA ARG A 71 -5.03 10.61 13.34
C ARG A 71 -6.17 10.80 14.33
N VAL A 72 -7.34 10.21 14.08
CA VAL A 72 -8.53 10.28 14.97
C VAL A 72 -8.28 9.55 16.28
N LEU A 73 -7.65 8.38 16.23
CA LEU A 73 -7.26 7.59 17.42
C LEU A 73 -6.07 8.22 18.19
N GLY A 74 -5.44 9.25 17.63
CA GLY A 74 -4.34 9.96 18.27
C GLY A 74 -2.98 9.25 18.19
N PHE A 75 -2.88 8.15 17.43
CA PHE A 75 -1.63 7.39 17.28
C PHE A 75 -0.55 8.17 16.52
N ARG A 76 -0.91 8.81 15.39
CA ARG A 76 -0.01 9.62 14.55
C ARG A 76 1.21 8.83 14.04
N ARG A 77 1.02 7.57 13.67
CA ARG A 77 2.09 6.64 13.21
C ARG A 77 2.02 6.35 11.72
N VAL A 78 0.92 6.68 11.04
CA VAL A 78 0.76 6.47 9.59
C VAL A 78 1.27 7.70 8.81
N PRO A 79 2.15 7.54 7.80
CA PRO A 79 2.58 8.64 6.96
C PRO A 79 1.39 9.33 6.28
N PRO A 80 1.44 10.65 6.00
CA PRO A 80 0.29 11.31 5.40
C PRO A 80 -0.02 10.80 3.99
N VAL A 81 -1.30 10.48 3.79
CA VAL A 81 -1.84 9.95 2.52
C VAL A 81 -2.98 10.86 2.03
N VAL A 82 -3.06 11.08 0.72
CA VAL A 82 -4.17 11.81 0.08
C VAL A 82 -4.65 11.08 -1.17
N GLY A 83 -5.92 11.26 -1.53
CA GLY A 83 -6.45 10.87 -2.84
C GLY A 83 -6.09 11.89 -3.93
N ARG A 84 -5.79 11.41 -5.14
CA ARG A 84 -5.56 12.24 -6.32
C ARG A 84 -6.14 11.56 -7.56
N LEU A 85 -6.78 12.35 -8.42
CA LEU A 85 -7.05 11.96 -9.80
C LEU A 85 -5.78 12.22 -10.61
N VAL A 86 -5.24 11.16 -11.18
CA VAL A 86 -3.98 11.17 -11.93
C VAL A 86 -4.28 10.99 -13.41
N ASP A 87 -3.76 11.87 -14.25
CA ASP A 87 -3.80 11.63 -15.69
C ASP A 87 -2.78 10.57 -16.07
N VAL A 88 -3.26 9.39 -16.48
CA VAL A 88 -2.42 8.23 -16.77
C VAL A 88 -1.41 8.50 -17.89
N VAL A 89 -1.74 9.39 -18.82
CA VAL A 89 -0.86 9.73 -19.94
C VAL A 89 0.16 10.77 -19.50
N GLU A 90 -0.30 11.95 -19.08
CA GLU A 90 0.55 13.10 -18.80
C GLU A 90 1.39 12.93 -17.52
N GLU A 91 0.84 12.26 -16.50
CA GLU A 91 1.47 12.18 -15.18
C GLU A 91 2.11 10.82 -14.89
N ILE A 92 1.99 9.85 -15.79
CA ILE A 92 2.64 8.54 -15.66
C ILE A 92 3.37 8.15 -16.95
N LYS A 93 2.63 7.93 -18.05
CA LYS A 93 3.18 7.36 -19.29
C LYS A 93 4.26 8.23 -19.91
N ASP A 94 4.03 9.54 -20.00
CA ASP A 94 4.92 10.46 -20.71
C ASP A 94 6.12 10.89 -19.86
N VAL A 95 6.04 10.69 -18.54
CA VAL A 95 7.07 11.09 -17.56
C VAL A 95 7.82 9.91 -16.94
N THR A 96 7.51 8.66 -17.31
CA THR A 96 8.25 7.50 -16.83
C THR A 96 9.52 7.26 -17.63
N THR A 97 10.64 7.09 -16.93
CA THR A 97 11.90 6.62 -17.52
C THR A 97 12.09 5.11 -17.34
N ASP A 98 11.18 4.45 -16.62
CA ASP A 98 11.20 3.00 -16.40
C ASP A 98 10.68 2.27 -17.64
N ARG A 99 11.61 1.68 -18.41
CA ARG A 99 11.31 0.91 -19.62
C ARG A 99 10.40 -0.29 -19.36
N LYS A 100 10.44 -0.88 -18.16
CA LYS A 100 9.59 -2.04 -17.83
C LYS A 100 8.15 -1.59 -17.68
N LEU A 101 7.92 -0.51 -16.93
CA LEU A 101 6.61 0.11 -16.77
C LEU A 101 6.06 0.62 -18.12
N ALA A 102 6.90 1.34 -18.89
CA ALA A 102 6.51 1.96 -20.16
C ALA A 102 5.97 0.96 -21.19
N ARG A 103 6.48 -0.28 -21.20
CA ARG A 103 6.03 -1.34 -22.11
C ARG A 103 4.67 -1.95 -21.76
N THR A 104 4.14 -1.67 -20.57
CA THR A 104 2.87 -2.26 -20.11
C THR A 104 1.65 -1.43 -20.47
N PHE A 105 1.84 -0.26 -21.06
CA PHE A 105 0.73 0.61 -21.47
C PHE A 105 0.05 0.11 -22.73
N PHE A 106 -1.28 0.18 -22.75
CA PHE A 106 -2.10 -0.13 -23.92
C PHE A 106 -3.41 0.65 -23.88
N THR A 107 -4.11 0.68 -25.02
CA THR A 107 -5.46 1.25 -25.12
C THR A 107 -6.46 0.11 -25.06
N SER A 108 -7.42 0.20 -24.14
CA SER A 108 -8.52 -0.76 -24.01
C SER A 108 -9.50 -0.68 -25.21
N PRO A 109 -10.36 -1.70 -25.42
CA PRO A 109 -11.37 -1.69 -26.48
C PRO A 109 -12.34 -0.50 -26.43
N VAL A 110 -12.51 0.12 -25.26
CA VAL A 110 -13.38 1.29 -25.05
C VAL A 110 -12.63 2.62 -25.06
N GLY A 111 -11.35 2.62 -25.50
CA GLY A 111 -10.55 3.83 -25.68
C GLY A 111 -9.85 4.36 -24.43
N SER A 112 -10.04 3.74 -23.25
CA SER A 112 -9.29 4.10 -22.04
C SER A 112 -7.82 3.70 -22.12
N VAL A 113 -6.93 4.52 -21.58
CA VAL A 113 -5.50 4.19 -21.43
C VAL A 113 -5.29 3.38 -20.16
N CYS A 114 -4.66 2.22 -20.30
CA CYS A 114 -4.44 1.25 -19.24
C CYS A 114 -2.97 0.86 -19.12
N PHE A 115 -2.57 0.36 -17.95
CA PHE A 115 -1.27 -0.26 -17.72
C PHE A 115 -1.35 -1.26 -16.56
N TYR A 116 -0.44 -2.24 -16.53
CA TYR A 116 -0.42 -3.26 -15.49
C TYR A 116 0.91 -3.37 -14.74
N GLY A 117 1.99 -2.77 -15.25
CA GLY A 117 3.31 -2.83 -14.61
C GLY A 117 3.88 -4.25 -14.46
N GLN A 118 4.80 -4.45 -13.51
CA GLN A 118 5.51 -5.72 -13.31
C GLN A 118 5.67 -6.08 -11.82
N CYS A 119 4.73 -6.83 -11.26
CA CYS A 119 4.74 -7.29 -9.89
C CYS A 119 4.36 -8.78 -9.81
N SER A 120 4.42 -9.39 -8.64
CA SER A 120 4.15 -10.83 -8.50
C SER A 120 2.66 -11.20 -8.50
N TYR A 121 1.78 -10.27 -8.10
CA TYR A 121 0.33 -10.49 -8.04
C TYR A 121 -0.42 -9.41 -8.81
N TYR A 122 -1.30 -9.84 -9.72
CA TYR A 122 -2.25 -8.95 -10.42
C TYR A 122 -1.57 -7.84 -11.23
N CYS A 123 -0.44 -8.16 -11.88
CA CYS A 123 0.21 -7.31 -12.88
C CYS A 123 0.20 -8.04 -14.24
N SER A 124 -0.99 -8.19 -14.82
CA SER A 124 -1.22 -8.74 -16.16
C SER A 124 -2.26 -7.88 -16.90
N THR A 125 -2.44 -8.11 -18.21
CA THR A 125 -3.46 -7.42 -18.99
C THR A 125 -4.87 -7.59 -18.41
N GLU A 126 -5.20 -8.77 -17.84
CA GLU A 126 -6.53 -9.00 -17.23
C GLU A 126 -6.75 -8.22 -15.93
N HIS A 127 -5.67 -7.75 -15.28
CA HIS A 127 -5.71 -7.02 -14.03
C HIS A 127 -5.16 -5.59 -14.17
N ALA A 128 -5.14 -5.06 -15.40
CA ALA A 128 -4.66 -3.73 -15.68
C ALA A 128 -5.50 -2.65 -14.98
N VAL A 129 -4.86 -1.57 -14.58
CA VAL A 129 -5.55 -0.37 -14.10
C VAL A 129 -5.72 0.60 -15.26
N CYS A 130 -6.89 1.22 -15.34
CA CYS A 130 -7.30 2.04 -16.48
C CYS A 130 -7.80 3.41 -16.03
N GLY A 131 -7.54 4.43 -16.85
CA GLY A 131 -8.21 5.71 -16.73
C GLY A 131 -9.68 5.67 -17.20
N ARG A 132 -10.43 6.73 -16.88
CA ARG A 132 -11.81 6.96 -17.34
C ARG A 132 -11.94 8.30 -18.07
N PRO A 133 -11.60 8.39 -19.38
CA PRO A 133 -10.75 7.46 -20.14
C PRO A 133 -9.25 7.66 -19.85
N ARG A 134 -8.86 8.81 -19.28
CA ARG A 134 -7.46 9.14 -18.93
C ARG A 134 -7.23 9.33 -17.44
N LEU A 135 -8.23 9.82 -16.70
CA LEU A 135 -8.11 10.07 -15.27
C LEU A 135 -8.31 8.77 -14.48
N MET A 136 -7.39 8.48 -13.56
CA MET A 136 -7.43 7.33 -12.67
C MET A 136 -7.34 7.82 -11.22
N GLU A 137 -8.23 7.33 -10.36
CA GLU A 137 -8.14 7.59 -8.92
C GLU A 137 -6.99 6.79 -8.30
N ALA A 138 -6.24 7.41 -7.40
CA ALA A 138 -5.15 6.77 -6.68
C ALA A 138 -4.94 7.39 -5.30
N SER A 139 -4.28 6.65 -4.42
CA SER A 139 -3.75 7.20 -3.17
C SER A 139 -2.28 7.56 -3.34
N LEU A 140 -1.87 8.65 -2.71
CA LEU A 140 -0.50 9.13 -2.63
C LEU A 140 -0.09 9.21 -1.17
N GLY A 141 0.77 8.29 -0.74
CA GLY A 141 1.41 8.32 0.58
C GLY A 141 2.80 8.94 0.49
N VAL A 142 3.14 9.88 1.39
CA VAL A 142 4.49 10.45 1.43
C VAL A 142 5.53 9.35 1.62
N MET A 143 6.61 9.38 0.82
CA MET A 143 7.75 8.51 1.06
C MET A 143 8.48 8.93 2.33
N LEU A 144 8.74 7.96 3.20
CA LEU A 144 9.59 8.18 4.35
C LEU A 144 11.02 8.55 3.90
N PRO A 145 11.83 9.21 4.76
CA PRO A 145 13.20 9.56 4.42
C PRO A 145 14.01 8.36 3.93
N ASP A 146 15.04 8.63 3.14
CA ASP A 146 15.92 7.58 2.63
C ASP A 146 16.56 6.80 3.78
N LEU A 147 16.82 5.50 3.56
CA LEU A 147 17.40 4.62 4.57
C LEU A 147 18.82 5.04 5.00
N SER A 148 19.55 5.76 4.13
CA SER A 148 20.86 6.35 4.46
C SER A 148 20.77 7.48 5.49
N LEU A 149 19.65 8.22 5.51
CA LEU A 149 19.39 9.31 6.46
C LEU A 149 18.69 8.84 7.72
N ALA A 150 17.74 7.91 7.58
CA ALA A 150 16.96 7.36 8.67
C ALA A 150 16.88 5.83 8.55
N PRO A 151 17.87 5.10 9.11
CA PRO A 151 17.87 3.64 9.10
C PRO A 151 16.61 3.09 9.79
N ARG A 152 15.98 2.10 9.15
CA ARG A 152 14.77 1.44 9.68
C ARG A 152 15.03 -0.03 9.95
N ARG A 153 14.42 -0.56 11.00
CA ARG A 153 14.45 -1.99 11.34
C ARG A 153 13.13 -2.65 10.97
N THR A 154 13.22 -3.81 10.32
CA THR A 154 12.07 -4.66 10.03
C THR A 154 11.94 -5.72 11.12
N TRP A 155 10.75 -5.84 11.69
CA TRP A 155 10.46 -6.82 12.74
C TRP A 155 9.39 -7.80 12.29
N ARG A 156 9.56 -9.08 12.62
CA ARG A 156 8.51 -10.08 12.39
C ARG A 156 7.47 -9.98 13.51
N SER A 157 6.20 -9.80 13.13
CA SER A 157 5.09 -9.83 14.08
C SER A 157 5.01 -11.20 14.78
N PRO A 158 4.83 -11.26 16.11
CA PRO A 158 4.61 -12.51 16.84
C PRO A 158 3.27 -13.16 16.46
N TRP A 159 2.26 -12.35 16.10
CA TRP A 159 0.98 -12.83 15.60
C TRP A 159 0.91 -12.88 14.06
N ARG A 160 2.06 -12.97 13.38
CA ARG A 160 2.07 -13.19 11.93
C ARG A 160 1.28 -14.46 11.59
N ARG A 161 0.33 -14.33 10.65
CA ARG A 161 -0.44 -15.46 10.10
C ARG A 161 0.46 -16.47 9.37
N SER A 162 -0.05 -17.66 9.09
CA SER A 162 0.71 -18.74 8.46
C SER A 162 1.03 -18.52 6.97
N TYR A 163 0.26 -17.66 6.28
CA TYR A 163 0.28 -17.52 4.81
C TYR A 163 0.14 -18.87 4.11
N SER A 164 -0.71 -19.74 4.65
CA SER A 164 -0.95 -21.10 4.18
C SER A 164 -2.44 -21.40 4.16
N ARG A 165 -2.87 -22.23 3.20
CA ARG A 165 -4.26 -22.70 3.10
C ARG A 165 -4.59 -23.82 4.09
N SER A 166 -3.57 -24.52 4.60
CA SER A 166 -3.74 -25.70 5.46
C SER A 166 -3.12 -25.56 6.84
N LYS A 167 -2.06 -24.76 6.98
CA LYS A 167 -1.37 -24.60 8.27
C LYS A 167 -2.01 -23.48 9.09
N ARG A 168 -2.24 -23.75 10.37
CA ARG A 168 -2.57 -22.74 11.38
C ARG A 168 -1.30 -22.17 12.01
N ALA A 169 -1.35 -20.91 12.42
CA ALA A 169 -0.30 -20.27 13.21
C ALA A 169 -0.41 -20.70 14.68
N LYS A 170 0.71 -20.63 15.42
CA LYS A 170 0.75 -21.07 16.82
C LYS A 170 -0.27 -20.34 17.70
N TRP A 171 -0.41 -19.04 17.52
CA TRP A 171 -1.35 -18.21 18.28
C TRP A 171 -2.82 -18.53 17.98
N GLU A 172 -3.14 -19.22 16.87
CA GLU A 172 -4.50 -19.67 16.54
C GLU A 172 -4.89 -20.95 17.29
N THR A 173 -3.91 -21.68 17.85
CA THR A 173 -4.11 -22.97 18.51
C THR A 173 -3.75 -22.97 20.00
N ASP A 174 -2.97 -22.00 20.45
CA ASP A 174 -2.47 -21.88 21.82
C ASP A 174 -3.13 -20.67 22.51
N PRO A 175 -4.07 -20.87 23.44
CA PRO A 175 -4.72 -19.78 24.16
C PRO A 175 -3.76 -19.00 25.07
N ASP A 176 -2.66 -19.62 25.51
CA ASP A 176 -1.65 -19.02 26.40
C ASP A 176 -0.47 -18.40 25.64
N TYR A 177 -0.56 -18.31 24.30
CA TYR A 177 0.53 -17.84 23.44
C TYR A 177 1.13 -16.50 23.88
N CYS A 178 0.28 -15.56 24.31
CA CYS A 178 0.70 -14.23 24.77
C CYS A 178 1.64 -14.30 26.00
N SER A 179 1.44 -15.26 26.90
CA SER A 179 2.28 -15.46 28.09
C SER A 179 3.74 -15.76 27.73
N SER A 180 3.95 -16.48 26.62
CA SER A 180 5.29 -16.74 26.07
C SER A 180 5.87 -15.51 25.37
N VAL A 181 5.05 -14.78 24.60
CA VAL A 181 5.49 -13.54 23.92
C VAL A 181 5.96 -12.49 24.92
N LYS A 182 5.26 -12.30 26.04
CA LYS A 182 5.64 -11.37 27.12
C LYS A 182 7.04 -11.63 27.70
N LYS A 183 7.58 -12.85 27.56
CA LYS A 183 8.92 -13.22 28.04
C LYS A 183 10.00 -13.08 26.95
N THR A 184 9.59 -12.90 25.69
CA THR A 184 10.48 -12.93 24.52
C THR A 184 10.94 -11.51 24.14
N PRO A 185 12.25 -11.25 24.00
CA PRO A 185 12.74 -9.99 23.43
C PRO A 185 12.23 -9.75 21.99
N PRO A 186 11.87 -8.52 21.59
CA PRO A 186 11.90 -7.26 22.36
C PRO A 186 10.61 -6.98 23.16
N TYR A 187 9.64 -7.90 23.19
CA TYR A 187 8.32 -7.68 23.81
C TYR A 187 8.31 -7.76 25.34
N ASN A 188 9.41 -8.23 25.93
CA ASN A 188 9.58 -8.33 27.38
C ASN A 188 10.08 -7.05 28.05
N LYS A 189 10.34 -5.97 27.29
CA LYS A 189 10.85 -4.69 27.80
C LYS A 189 10.24 -3.50 27.05
N GLY A 190 10.10 -2.37 27.76
CA GLY A 190 9.65 -1.10 27.19
C GLY A 190 8.20 -1.12 26.69
N THR A 191 7.90 -0.25 25.73
CA THR A 191 6.54 -0.06 25.20
C THR A 191 6.19 -1.02 24.07
N ARG A 192 7.12 -1.88 23.62
CA ARG A 192 7.00 -2.59 22.34
C ARG A 192 5.75 -3.48 22.24
N LEU A 193 5.32 -4.10 23.33
CA LEU A 193 4.09 -4.89 23.35
C LEU A 193 2.83 -4.00 23.31
N LEU A 194 2.86 -2.83 23.96
CA LEU A 194 1.77 -1.85 23.91
C LEU A 194 1.68 -1.20 22.52
N ASP A 195 2.83 -0.86 21.92
CA ASP A 195 2.90 -0.35 20.54
C ASP A 195 2.31 -1.36 19.55
N PHE A 196 2.52 -2.65 19.82
CA PHE A 196 1.91 -3.74 19.05
C PHE A 196 0.40 -3.83 19.27
N MET A 197 -0.09 -3.65 20.50
CA MET A 197 -1.53 -3.63 20.79
C MET A 197 -2.23 -2.48 20.07
N ASP A 198 -1.68 -1.27 20.11
CA ASP A 198 -2.21 -0.12 19.36
C ASP A 198 -2.32 -0.42 17.86
N MET A 199 -1.28 -1.03 17.29
CA MET A 199 -1.25 -1.42 15.88
C MET A 199 -2.35 -2.44 15.57
N VAL A 200 -2.52 -3.47 16.40
CA VAL A 200 -3.58 -4.49 16.22
C VAL A 200 -4.98 -3.90 16.39
N ILE A 201 -5.17 -2.91 17.26
CA ILE A 201 -6.46 -2.21 17.39
C ILE A 201 -6.78 -1.45 16.09
N LEU A 202 -5.80 -0.74 15.53
CA LEU A 202 -5.96 -0.06 14.24
C LEU A 202 -6.28 -1.08 13.14
N ASP A 203 -5.50 -2.16 13.04
CA ASP A 203 -5.69 -3.21 12.04
C ASP A 203 -7.07 -3.86 12.15
N PHE A 204 -7.54 -4.13 13.37
CA PHE A 204 -8.87 -4.69 13.62
C PHE A 204 -9.99 -3.76 13.15
N LEU A 205 -9.93 -2.46 13.47
CA LEU A 205 -10.92 -1.49 13.04
C LEU A 205 -10.95 -1.32 11.51
N MET A 206 -9.82 -1.56 10.86
CA MET A 206 -9.69 -1.52 9.40
C MET A 206 -9.98 -2.86 8.71
N SER A 207 -10.11 -3.95 9.47
CA SER A 207 -10.17 -5.32 8.97
C SER A 207 -8.95 -5.72 8.12
N THR A 208 -7.75 -5.29 8.52
CA THR A 208 -6.47 -5.54 7.82
C THR A 208 -5.56 -6.54 8.53
#